data_AF-A0A946UBM7-F1
#
_entry.id   AF-A0A946UBM7-F1
#
_cell.length_a   1.000
_cell.length_b   1.000
_cell.length_c   1.000
_cell.angle_alpha   90.00
_cell.angle_beta   90.00
_cell.angle_gamma   90.00
#
_symmetry.space_group_name_H-M   'P 1'
#
loop_
_entity.id
_entity.type
_entity.pdbx_description
1 polymer ?
#
loop_
_entity_poly.entity_id
_entity_poly.type
_entity_poly.pdbx_seq_one_letter_code
_entity_poly.pdbx_strand_id
1 'polypeptide(L)'
;MKSGWLMILLAWCVAFPAQAEIAAETRWADPERVQLSVTFPGQGYHASWDLYRCDCGDLLVRSELNVPEEAVQGDLLLVGGRAVLSRGFGKYADEAAASLDAAALMMQLALRLLERAEPGGPSRVTGETAVQLEDAINHINLDTGTAVGGFQAPWAIEGSLAPQGAEGRRFDLEFSFTAPGPEGAVQAEMRLKGMADFNDREFPVTGSSALDGWRLDWRDDNDAAARAAKSAKTLEKLRSVIGQAPDSG
;
A
#
# COMPACT_ATOMS: atom_id res chain seq x y z
N MET A 1 62.51 -43.43 6.39
CA MET A 1 61.13 -43.78 6.80
C MET A 1 60.35 -42.48 6.96
N LYS A 2 59.19 -42.41 6.30
CA LYS A 2 58.34 -41.22 6.12
C LYS A 2 57.31 -41.14 7.26
N SER A 3 57.10 -39.94 7.81
CA SER A 3 55.85 -39.47 8.46
C SER A 3 56.01 -37.94 8.57
N GLY A 4 55.26 -37.06 7.92
CA GLY A 4 53.88 -37.18 7.46
C GLY A 4 52.94 -36.55 8.49
N TRP A 5 53.04 -35.23 8.72
CA TRP A 5 52.05 -34.47 9.49
C TRP A 5 51.39 -33.46 8.57
N LEU A 6 50.19 -33.82 8.13
CA LEU A 6 49.30 -33.03 7.30
C LEU A 6 48.50 -32.10 8.24
N MET A 7 48.75 -30.79 8.19
CA MET A 7 47.85 -29.81 8.79
C MET A 7 46.59 -29.71 7.92
N ILE A 8 45.46 -30.13 8.47
CA ILE A 8 44.14 -29.86 7.89
C ILE A 8 43.67 -28.51 8.47
N LEU A 9 43.72 -27.47 7.64
CA LEU A 9 43.02 -26.20 7.88
C LEU A 9 41.55 -26.42 7.48
N LEU A 10 40.68 -26.58 8.48
CA LEU A 10 39.23 -26.50 8.28
C LEU A 10 38.87 -25.03 8.03
N ALA A 11 38.64 -24.67 6.77
CA ALA A 11 38.02 -23.40 6.41
C ALA A 11 36.52 -23.48 6.74
N TRP A 12 36.10 -22.83 7.83
CA TRP A 12 34.69 -22.53 8.06
C TRP A 12 34.24 -21.46 7.06
N CYS A 13 33.62 -21.89 5.96
CA CYS A 13 32.80 -21.00 5.14
C CYS A 13 31.52 -20.68 5.94
N VAL A 14 31.54 -19.60 6.70
CA VAL A 14 30.31 -18.99 7.21
C VAL A 14 29.61 -18.40 5.99
N ALA A 15 28.62 -19.13 5.45
CA ALA A 15 27.72 -18.58 4.46
C ALA A 15 26.91 -17.47 5.14
N PHE A 16 27.29 -16.23 4.93
CA PHE A 16 26.41 -15.11 5.24
C PHE A 16 25.15 -15.30 4.38
N PRO A 17 23.94 -15.27 4.95
CA PRO A 17 22.74 -15.26 4.14
C PRO A 17 22.86 -14.05 3.20
N ALA A 18 22.68 -14.29 1.89
CA ALA A 18 22.56 -13.20 0.95
C ALA A 18 21.43 -12.30 1.45
N GLN A 19 21.75 -11.07 1.83
CA GLN A 19 20.72 -10.07 2.07
C GLN A 19 19.99 -9.94 0.73
N ALA A 20 18.70 -10.23 0.70
CA ALA A 20 17.89 -9.98 -0.47
C ALA A 20 17.95 -8.46 -0.72
N GLU A 21 18.59 -8.06 -1.81
CA GLU A 21 18.61 -6.68 -2.27
C GLU A 21 17.44 -6.47 -3.25
N ILE A 22 16.86 -5.27 -3.26
CA ILE A 22 15.81 -4.92 -4.22
C ILE A 22 16.35 -5.09 -5.65
N ALA A 23 15.71 -5.93 -6.44
CA ALA A 23 16.10 -6.17 -7.82
C ALA A 23 16.03 -4.88 -8.65
N ALA A 24 16.90 -4.75 -9.65
CA ALA A 24 17.03 -3.51 -10.43
C ALA A 24 15.75 -3.17 -11.20
N GLU A 25 14.98 -4.18 -11.58
CA GLU A 25 13.73 -4.11 -12.32
C GLU A 25 12.50 -3.88 -11.43
N THR A 26 12.62 -3.96 -10.10
CA THR A 26 11.51 -3.71 -9.18
C THR A 26 11.02 -2.27 -9.36
N ARG A 27 9.71 -2.09 -9.57
CA ARG A 27 9.10 -0.77 -9.74
C ARG A 27 8.53 -0.27 -8.42
N TRP A 28 8.34 1.04 -8.30
CA TRP A 28 7.65 1.61 -7.14
C TRP A 28 6.20 1.13 -6.99
N ALA A 29 5.58 0.60 -8.05
CA ALA A 29 4.24 0.05 -8.04
C ALA A 29 4.14 -1.38 -7.44
N ASP A 30 5.28 -2.03 -7.16
CA ASP A 30 5.34 -3.44 -6.78
C ASP A 30 5.76 -3.72 -5.29
N PRO A 31 5.56 -2.84 -4.28
CA PRO A 31 5.83 -3.20 -2.90
C PRO A 31 4.75 -4.15 -2.36
N GLU A 32 5.18 -5.09 -1.51
CA GLU A 32 4.27 -6.01 -0.82
C GLU A 32 3.59 -5.37 0.38
N ARG A 33 4.29 -4.43 1.03
CA ARG A 33 3.74 -3.65 2.12
C ARG A 33 4.08 -2.18 1.94
N VAL A 34 3.12 -1.32 2.23
CA VAL A 34 3.36 0.11 2.32
C VAL A 34 2.75 0.65 3.60
N GLN A 35 3.57 1.34 4.38
CA GLN A 35 3.12 2.20 5.47
C GLN A 35 2.96 3.59 4.91
N LEU A 36 1.81 4.22 5.11
CA LEU A 36 1.52 5.56 4.60
C LEU A 36 0.78 6.39 5.65
N SER A 37 1.38 7.50 6.02
CA SER A 37 0.80 8.55 6.84
C SER A 37 0.58 9.79 5.97
N VAL A 38 -0.65 10.28 5.93
CA VAL A 38 -1.02 11.53 5.25
C VAL A 38 -1.45 12.57 6.28
N THR A 39 -0.92 13.77 6.16
CA THR A 39 -1.31 14.93 6.96
C THR A 39 -1.53 16.13 6.09
N PHE A 40 -2.61 16.88 6.36
CA PHE A 40 -2.88 18.17 5.72
C PHE A 40 -2.48 19.29 6.69
N PRO A 41 -1.47 20.11 6.36
CA PRO A 41 -1.05 21.21 7.22
C PRO A 41 -2.22 22.11 7.64
N GLY A 42 -2.29 22.46 8.92
CA GLY A 42 -3.28 23.39 9.46
C GLY A 42 -4.70 22.84 9.67
N GLN A 43 -5.02 21.62 9.22
CA GLN A 43 -6.37 21.05 9.34
C GLN A 43 -6.54 20.04 10.50
N GLY A 44 -5.44 19.59 11.11
CA GLY A 44 -5.47 18.62 12.22
C GLY A 44 -5.94 17.21 11.81
N TYR A 45 -6.28 17.00 10.55
CA TYR A 45 -6.64 15.69 10.00
C TYR A 45 -5.38 14.86 9.74
N HIS A 46 -5.38 13.64 10.24
CA HIS A 46 -4.31 12.68 10.01
C HIS A 46 -4.89 11.29 9.73
N ALA A 47 -4.47 10.69 8.62
CA ALA A 47 -4.78 9.31 8.30
C ALA A 47 -3.48 8.50 8.18
N SER A 48 -3.48 7.30 8.74
CA SER A 48 -2.40 6.34 8.64
C SER A 48 -2.93 5.00 8.17
N TRP A 49 -2.21 4.39 7.24
CA TRP A 49 -2.54 3.09 6.70
C TRP A 49 -1.31 2.19 6.68
N ASP A 50 -1.54 0.92 6.95
CA ASP A 50 -0.59 -0.17 6.70
C ASP A 50 -1.23 -1.13 5.68
N LEU A 51 -0.74 -1.07 4.45
CA LEU A 51 -1.31 -1.76 3.31
C LEU A 51 -0.44 -2.97 2.98
N TYR A 52 -1.07 -4.11 2.76
CA TYR A 52 -0.44 -5.36 2.36
C TYR A 52 -1.07 -5.86 1.08
N ARG A 53 -0.26 -6.35 0.15
CA ARG A 53 -0.69 -6.93 -1.12
C ARG A 53 -0.15 -8.35 -1.23
N CYS A 54 -0.86 -9.18 -1.97
CA CYS A 54 -0.37 -10.49 -2.41
C CYS A 54 -0.56 -10.60 -3.93
N ASP A 55 0.16 -11.54 -4.54
CA ASP A 55 -0.08 -11.96 -5.93
C ASP A 55 -1.46 -12.59 -6.14
N CYS A 56 -2.12 -12.97 -5.05
CA CYS A 56 -3.49 -13.48 -5.05
C CYS A 56 -4.56 -12.42 -5.37
N GLY A 57 -4.17 -11.14 -5.52
CA GLY A 57 -5.09 -10.03 -5.84
C GLY A 57 -5.82 -9.45 -4.64
N ASP A 58 -5.49 -9.90 -3.43
CA ASP A 58 -6.04 -9.33 -2.20
C ASP A 58 -5.23 -8.10 -1.75
N LEU A 59 -5.92 -7.15 -1.13
CA LEU A 59 -5.35 -5.95 -0.51
C LEU A 59 -5.91 -5.83 0.91
N LEU A 60 -5.06 -5.98 1.92
CA LEU A 60 -5.40 -5.66 3.30
C LEU A 60 -4.97 -4.22 3.59
N VAL A 61 -5.86 -3.42 4.14
CA VAL A 61 -5.59 -2.09 4.66
C VAL A 61 -5.93 -2.08 6.14
N ARG A 62 -4.92 -1.90 6.99
CA ARG A 62 -5.15 -1.53 8.39
C ARG A 62 -5.19 -0.02 8.45
N SER A 63 -6.33 0.53 8.81
CA SER A 63 -6.58 1.96 8.80
C SER A 63 -6.60 2.50 10.22
N GLU A 64 -5.96 3.64 10.41
CA GLU A 64 -6.13 4.53 11.55
C GLU A 64 -6.51 5.91 11.03
N LEU A 65 -7.71 6.35 11.38
CA LEU A 65 -8.24 7.66 11.03
C LEU A 65 -8.33 8.49 12.31
N ASN A 66 -7.49 9.52 12.40
CA ASN A 66 -7.55 10.48 13.49
C ASN A 66 -8.37 11.69 13.02
N VAL A 67 -9.63 11.73 13.46
CA VAL A 67 -10.49 12.91 13.33
C VAL A 67 -10.41 13.73 14.63
N PRO A 68 -10.76 15.03 14.60
CA PRO A 68 -10.89 15.78 15.84
C PRO A 68 -11.80 15.00 16.82
N GLU A 69 -11.31 14.77 18.04
CA GLU A 69 -11.98 14.10 19.17
C GLU A 69 -11.98 12.55 19.19
N GLU A 70 -11.64 11.85 18.10
CA GLU A 70 -11.67 10.38 18.07
C GLU A 70 -10.66 9.77 17.09
N ALA A 71 -10.01 8.67 17.51
CA ALA A 71 -9.22 7.82 16.63
C ALA A 71 -10.02 6.56 16.31
N VAL A 72 -10.24 6.30 15.01
CA VAL A 72 -10.95 5.10 14.53
C VAL A 72 -9.93 4.16 13.90
N GLN A 73 -9.89 2.93 14.39
CA GLN A 73 -9.05 1.88 13.83
C GLN A 73 -9.90 0.75 13.25
N GLY A 74 -9.50 0.22 12.09
CA GLY A 74 -10.21 -0.87 11.46
C GLY A 74 -9.40 -1.56 10.37
N ASP A 75 -9.82 -2.78 10.02
CA ASP A 75 -9.25 -3.53 8.92
C ASP A 75 -10.23 -3.56 7.74
N LEU A 76 -9.70 -3.38 6.54
CA LEU A 76 -10.38 -3.58 5.27
C LEU A 76 -9.60 -4.61 4.48
N LEU A 77 -10.27 -5.61 3.93
CA LEU A 77 -9.66 -6.63 3.09
C LEU A 77 -10.44 -6.72 1.78
N LEU A 78 -9.83 -6.24 0.70
CA LEU A 78 -10.28 -6.51 -0.66
C LEU A 78 -9.89 -7.93 -1.02
N VAL A 79 -10.87 -8.74 -1.42
CA VAL A 79 -10.67 -10.13 -1.80
C VAL A 79 -10.90 -10.28 -3.30
N GLY A 80 -9.86 -10.70 -4.01
CA GLY A 80 -9.88 -10.91 -5.47
C GLY A 80 -10.37 -9.70 -6.26
N GLY A 81 -10.12 -8.48 -5.78
CA GLY A 81 -10.57 -7.25 -6.43
C GLY A 81 -12.08 -6.95 -6.38
N ARG A 82 -12.89 -7.80 -5.75
CA ARG A 82 -14.37 -7.77 -5.89
C ARG A 82 -15.13 -7.60 -4.57
N ALA A 83 -14.81 -8.42 -3.57
CA ALA A 83 -15.48 -8.39 -2.27
C ALA A 83 -14.67 -7.56 -1.27
N VAL A 84 -15.35 -6.82 -0.40
CA VAL A 84 -14.72 -6.03 0.66
C VAL A 84 -15.15 -6.57 2.01
N LEU A 85 -14.18 -7.05 2.79
CA LEU A 85 -14.39 -7.42 4.19
C LEU A 85 -13.97 -6.24 5.08
N SER A 86 -14.81 -5.85 6.05
CA SER A 86 -14.48 -4.79 7.02
C SER A 86 -14.71 -5.21 8.47
N ARG A 87 -13.89 -4.68 9.40
CA ARG A 87 -14.09 -4.83 10.86
C ARG A 87 -13.41 -3.70 11.64
N GLY A 88 -13.85 -3.46 12.87
CA GLY A 88 -13.20 -2.53 13.81
C GLY A 88 -13.72 -1.09 13.79
N PHE A 89 -14.39 -0.66 12.71
CA PHE A 89 -14.82 0.73 12.50
C PHE A 89 -15.93 1.25 13.44
N GLY A 90 -16.44 0.44 14.38
CA GLY A 90 -17.43 0.88 15.37
C GLY A 90 -18.67 1.49 14.74
N LYS A 91 -18.98 2.75 15.09
CA LYS A 91 -20.13 3.50 14.55
C LYS A 91 -19.98 3.86 13.06
N TYR A 92 -18.79 3.75 12.50
CA TYR A 92 -18.47 4.04 11.09
C TYR A 92 -18.43 2.79 10.20
N ALA A 93 -19.08 1.70 10.64
CA ALA A 93 -19.03 0.43 9.94
C ALA A 93 -19.74 0.47 8.57
N ASP A 94 -20.68 1.39 8.36
CA ASP A 94 -21.38 1.57 7.09
C ASP A 94 -20.52 2.32 6.06
N GLU A 95 -19.62 3.22 6.48
CA GLU A 95 -18.70 3.94 5.59
C GLU A 95 -17.37 3.19 5.35
N ALA A 96 -17.13 2.10 6.08
CA ALA A 96 -15.87 1.37 6.06
C ALA A 96 -15.44 0.94 4.64
N ALA A 97 -16.35 0.40 3.82
CA ALA A 97 -16.02 -0.04 2.47
C ALA A 97 -15.55 1.13 1.58
N ALA A 98 -16.18 2.30 1.67
CA ALA A 98 -15.77 3.48 0.92
C ALA A 98 -14.38 4.00 1.35
N SER A 99 -13.98 3.80 2.60
CA SER A 99 -12.65 4.20 3.08
C SER A 99 -11.50 3.38 2.45
N LEU A 100 -11.78 2.20 1.88
CA LEU A 100 -10.80 1.39 1.14
C LEU A 100 -10.31 2.15 -0.10
N ASP A 101 -11.23 2.77 -0.83
CA ASP A 101 -10.89 3.52 -2.04
C ASP A 101 -10.03 4.73 -1.71
N ALA A 102 -10.32 5.44 -0.62
CA ALA A 102 -9.50 6.55 -0.17
C ALA A 102 -8.05 6.11 0.13
N ALA A 103 -7.87 5.00 0.86
CA ALA A 103 -6.56 4.45 1.15
C ALA A 103 -5.82 4.01 -0.13
N ALA A 104 -6.51 3.35 -1.05
CA ALA A 104 -5.95 2.89 -2.32
C ALA A 104 -5.56 4.06 -3.24
N LEU A 105 -6.36 5.13 -3.32
CA LEU A 105 -6.02 6.34 -4.07
C LEU A 105 -4.78 7.03 -3.50
N MET A 106 -4.71 7.19 -2.17
CA MET A 106 -3.54 7.80 -1.51
C MET A 106 -2.28 6.94 -1.67
N MET A 107 -2.42 5.62 -1.68
CA MET A 107 -1.33 4.71 -2.02
C MET A 107 -0.83 4.94 -3.45
N GLN A 108 -1.75 4.92 -4.43
CA GLN A 108 -1.38 5.17 -5.83
C GLN A 108 -0.71 6.52 -6.02
N LEU A 109 -1.18 7.56 -5.32
CA LEU A 109 -0.54 8.86 -5.32
C LEU A 109 0.91 8.75 -4.83
N ALA A 110 1.13 8.20 -3.63
CA ALA A 110 2.47 8.06 -3.06
C ALA A 110 3.42 7.32 -4.00
N LEU A 111 3.01 6.17 -4.53
CA LEU A 111 3.85 5.36 -5.43
C LEU A 111 4.13 6.07 -6.77
N ARG A 112 3.17 6.84 -7.31
CA ARG A 112 3.40 7.66 -8.51
C ARG A 112 4.36 8.81 -8.26
N LEU A 113 4.27 9.46 -7.10
CA LEU A 113 5.21 10.52 -6.72
C LEU A 113 6.63 9.96 -6.56
N LEU A 114 6.77 8.76 -5.97
CA LEU A 114 8.05 8.06 -5.87
C LEU A 114 8.63 7.71 -7.25
N GLU A 115 7.79 7.22 -8.17
CA GLU A 115 8.19 6.96 -9.55
C GLU A 115 8.67 8.22 -10.28
N ARG A 116 8.09 9.39 -9.97
CA ARG A 116 8.57 10.66 -10.52
C ARG A 116 9.83 11.19 -9.84
N ALA A 117 9.97 10.94 -8.54
CA ALA A 117 11.16 11.35 -7.78
C ALA A 117 12.39 10.53 -8.14
N GLU A 118 12.25 9.23 -8.36
CA GLU A 118 13.32 8.31 -8.77
C GLU A 118 12.81 7.32 -9.83
N PRO A 119 12.82 7.71 -11.12
CA PRO A 119 12.34 6.89 -12.23
C PRO A 119 13.15 5.61 -12.48
N GLY A 120 14.35 5.50 -11.91
CA GLY A 120 15.14 4.28 -11.97
C GLY A 120 14.69 3.21 -10.96
N GLY A 121 13.66 3.49 -10.16
CA GLY A 121 13.07 2.56 -9.21
C GLY A 121 13.70 2.55 -7.82
N PRO A 122 13.10 1.84 -6.85
CA PRO A 122 13.54 1.77 -5.46
C PRO A 122 14.98 1.28 -5.26
N SER A 123 15.51 0.45 -6.17
CA SER A 123 16.89 -0.07 -6.09
C SER A 123 17.94 1.03 -6.14
N ARG A 124 17.63 2.19 -6.75
CA ARG A 124 18.52 3.36 -6.87
C ARG A 124 18.74 4.11 -5.56
N VAL A 125 17.78 4.01 -4.64
CA VAL A 125 17.84 4.69 -3.34
C VAL A 125 18.72 3.89 -2.39
N THR A 126 20.04 4.11 -2.51
CA THR A 126 21.09 3.43 -1.73
C THR A 126 21.59 4.26 -0.56
N GLY A 127 21.16 5.52 -0.46
CA GLY A 127 21.48 6.46 0.61
C GLY A 127 20.36 7.49 0.76
N GLU A 128 20.59 8.49 1.60
CA GLU A 128 19.66 9.61 1.73
C GLU A 128 19.70 10.46 0.45
N THR A 129 18.53 10.61 -0.18
CA THR A 129 18.35 11.30 -1.45
C THR A 129 17.33 12.41 -1.25
N ALA A 130 17.76 13.66 -1.45
CA ALA A 130 16.85 14.80 -1.48
C ALA A 130 15.98 14.75 -2.75
N VAL A 131 14.71 15.12 -2.60
CA VAL A 131 13.74 15.20 -3.70
C VAL A 131 13.30 16.65 -3.83
N GLN A 132 13.39 17.16 -5.05
CA GLN A 132 12.88 18.47 -5.46
C GLN A 132 12.45 18.35 -6.91
N LEU A 133 11.15 18.38 -7.17
CA LEU A 133 10.59 18.19 -8.50
C LEU A 133 9.34 19.05 -8.69
N GLU A 134 9.20 19.62 -9.88
CA GLU A 134 7.97 20.25 -10.35
C GLU A 134 7.56 19.58 -11.67
N ASP A 135 6.26 19.35 -11.85
CA ASP A 135 5.68 18.93 -13.12
C ASP A 135 4.57 19.90 -13.54
N ALA A 136 4.89 20.73 -14.53
CA ALA A 136 4.00 21.75 -15.05
C ALA A 136 3.03 21.23 -16.13
N ILE A 137 3.16 19.96 -16.57
CA ILE A 137 2.46 19.46 -17.76
C ILE A 137 1.64 18.21 -17.46
N ASN A 138 2.21 17.24 -16.73
CA ASN A 138 1.60 15.93 -16.60
C ASN A 138 0.68 15.88 -15.38
N HIS A 139 -0.61 15.74 -15.62
CA HIS A 139 -1.58 15.46 -14.56
C HIS A 139 -1.33 14.10 -13.90
N ILE A 140 -1.65 13.98 -12.62
CA ILE A 140 -1.70 12.70 -11.90
C ILE A 140 -3.15 12.21 -11.94
N ASN A 141 -3.40 11.08 -12.58
CA ASN A 141 -4.71 10.42 -12.60
C ASN A 141 -4.65 9.17 -11.73
N LEU A 142 -5.65 8.94 -10.89
CA LEU A 142 -5.73 7.83 -9.95
C LEU A 142 -7.03 7.09 -10.18
N ASP A 143 -7.00 5.76 -10.10
CA ASP A 143 -8.16 4.92 -10.39
C ASP A 143 -8.07 3.60 -9.62
N THR A 144 -9.03 3.37 -8.72
CA THR A 144 -9.11 2.11 -7.96
C THR A 144 -9.98 1.07 -8.66
N GLY A 145 -10.69 1.44 -9.71
CA GLY A 145 -11.77 0.67 -10.35
C GLY A 145 -13.18 1.05 -9.86
N THR A 146 -13.32 1.60 -8.64
CA THR A 146 -14.60 2.10 -8.11
C THR A 146 -14.56 3.58 -7.73
N ALA A 147 -13.37 4.16 -7.60
CA ALA A 147 -13.19 5.58 -7.38
C ALA A 147 -12.07 6.11 -8.28
N VAL A 148 -12.27 7.33 -8.78
CA VAL A 148 -11.27 8.07 -9.52
C VAL A 148 -10.86 9.31 -8.72
N GLY A 149 -9.59 9.67 -8.85
CA GLY A 149 -9.04 10.89 -8.28
C GLY A 149 -7.98 11.47 -9.22
N GLY A 150 -7.51 12.67 -8.92
CA GLY A 150 -6.40 13.21 -9.67
C GLY A 150 -6.00 14.61 -9.24
N PHE A 151 -4.81 14.98 -9.67
CA PHE A 151 -4.18 16.27 -9.40
C PHE A 151 -3.75 16.88 -10.73
N GLN A 152 -4.26 18.07 -11.00
CA GLN A 152 -3.91 18.78 -12.22
C GLN A 152 -2.51 19.37 -12.09
N ALA A 153 -1.74 19.37 -13.18
CA ALA A 153 -0.56 20.19 -13.25
C ALA A 153 -0.94 21.69 -13.23
N PRO A 154 -0.09 22.58 -12.69
CA PRO A 154 1.20 22.28 -12.08
C PRO A 154 1.07 21.66 -10.67
N TRP A 155 1.99 20.77 -10.35
CA TRP A 155 2.21 20.25 -9.00
C TRP A 155 3.70 20.10 -8.72
N ALA A 156 4.07 20.06 -7.44
CA ALA A 156 5.46 19.94 -7.01
C ALA A 156 5.60 18.97 -5.83
N ILE A 157 6.78 18.39 -5.70
CA ILE A 157 7.19 17.63 -4.51
C ILE A 157 8.54 18.10 -3.99
N GLU A 158 8.64 18.20 -2.67
CA GLU A 158 9.88 18.41 -1.94
C GLU A 158 10.01 17.34 -0.84
N GLY A 159 11.21 16.91 -0.51
CA GLY A 159 11.39 15.97 0.60
C GLY A 159 12.61 15.07 0.48
N SER A 160 12.47 13.83 0.95
CA SER A 160 13.58 12.87 0.97
C SER A 160 13.14 11.42 0.83
N LEU A 161 14.04 10.63 0.24
CA LEU A 161 14.02 9.17 0.22
C LEU A 161 15.24 8.64 0.96
N ALA A 162 15.12 7.47 1.58
CA ALA A 162 16.30 6.75 2.08
C ALA A 162 16.07 5.24 2.15
N PRO A 163 17.13 4.43 2.19
CA PRO A 163 17.00 3.01 2.49
C PRO A 163 16.58 2.77 3.94
N GLN A 164 15.85 1.69 4.16
CA GLN A 164 15.53 1.13 5.47
C GLN A 164 15.71 -0.39 5.42
N GLY A 165 16.85 -0.88 5.90
CA GLY A 165 17.25 -2.26 5.65
C GLY A 165 17.56 -2.50 4.16
N ALA A 166 17.58 -3.77 3.76
CA ALA A 166 17.90 -4.14 2.37
C ALA A 166 16.73 -3.84 1.40
N GLU A 167 15.50 -4.10 1.85
CA GLU A 167 14.30 -4.11 0.99
C GLU A 167 13.29 -3.01 1.31
N GLY A 168 13.55 -2.16 2.31
CA GLY A 168 12.68 -1.04 2.65
C GLY A 168 13.19 0.26 2.05
N ARG A 169 12.27 1.13 1.61
CA ARG A 169 12.54 2.52 1.21
C ARG A 169 11.62 3.46 1.97
N ARG A 170 12.20 4.28 2.84
CA ARG A 170 11.48 5.34 3.56
C ARG A 170 11.31 6.54 2.65
N PHE A 171 10.18 7.22 2.78
CA PHE A 171 9.90 8.47 2.09
C PHE A 171 9.22 9.46 3.02
N ASP A 172 9.51 10.74 2.80
CA ASP A 172 8.91 11.86 3.49
C ASP A 172 8.81 13.00 2.47
N LEU A 173 7.62 13.17 1.89
CA LEU A 173 7.34 14.04 0.76
C LEU A 173 6.27 15.06 1.13
N GLU A 174 6.54 16.32 0.83
CA GLU A 174 5.56 17.39 0.79
C GLU A 174 5.09 17.56 -0.65
N PHE A 175 3.79 17.44 -0.87
CA PHE A 175 3.16 17.51 -2.18
C PHE A 175 2.30 18.77 -2.27
N SER A 176 2.69 19.68 -3.15
CA SER A 176 1.99 20.94 -3.41
C SER A 176 1.20 20.83 -4.71
N PHE A 177 -0.07 21.22 -4.67
CA PHE A 177 -0.99 21.09 -5.80
C PHE A 177 -2.08 22.16 -5.73
N THR A 178 -2.78 22.34 -6.85
CA THR A 178 -3.94 23.23 -6.92
C THR A 178 -5.22 22.46 -6.65
N ALA A 179 -6.02 22.93 -5.69
CA ALA A 179 -7.31 22.34 -5.31
C ALA A 179 -8.48 23.32 -5.59
N PRO A 180 -9.69 22.84 -5.89
CA PRO A 180 -10.88 23.69 -5.91
C PRO A 180 -11.18 24.25 -4.51
N GLY A 181 -11.37 25.57 -4.41
CA GLY A 181 -11.79 26.25 -3.19
C GLY A 181 -13.06 27.09 -3.38
N PRO A 182 -13.65 27.62 -2.30
CA PRO A 182 -14.91 28.37 -2.34
C PRO A 182 -14.84 29.62 -3.25
N GLU A 183 -13.68 30.25 -3.33
CA GLU A 183 -13.43 31.48 -4.11
C GLU A 183 -12.63 31.23 -5.39
N GLY A 184 -12.50 29.95 -5.80
CA GLY A 184 -11.70 29.53 -6.94
C GLY A 184 -10.58 28.59 -6.52
N ALA A 185 -9.67 28.31 -7.46
CA ALA A 185 -8.56 27.41 -7.24
C ALA A 185 -7.59 27.97 -6.19
N VAL A 186 -7.23 27.15 -5.20
CA VAL A 186 -6.31 27.49 -4.11
C VAL A 186 -5.10 26.57 -4.14
N GLN A 187 -3.94 27.08 -3.73
CA GLN A 187 -2.80 26.22 -3.46
C GLN A 187 -3.07 25.42 -2.19
N ALA A 188 -2.79 24.13 -2.27
CA ALA A 188 -2.95 23.16 -1.21
C ALA A 188 -1.70 22.31 -1.09
N GLU A 189 -1.46 21.83 0.13
CA GLU A 189 -0.31 21.01 0.46
C GLU A 189 -0.79 19.80 1.24
N MET A 190 -0.12 18.67 1.03
CA MET A 190 -0.23 17.50 1.88
C MET A 190 1.13 16.87 2.05
N ARG A 191 1.38 16.30 3.23
CA ARG A 191 2.59 15.54 3.49
C ARG A 191 2.28 14.05 3.46
N LEU A 192 3.03 13.30 2.66
CA LEU A 192 3.00 11.86 2.55
C LEU A 192 4.30 11.30 3.14
N LYS A 193 4.19 10.55 4.23
CA LYS A 193 5.33 9.97 4.93
C LYS A 193 5.11 8.49 5.12
N GLY A 194 6.14 7.68 4.89
CA GLY A 194 5.95 6.24 4.94
C GLY A 194 7.17 5.42 4.60
N MET A 195 6.89 4.14 4.34
CA MET A 195 7.86 3.14 3.90
C MET A 195 7.21 2.23 2.87
N ALA A 196 7.86 2.05 1.73
CA ALA A 196 7.58 0.95 0.80
C ALA A 196 8.53 -0.21 1.11
N ASP A 197 7.99 -1.40 1.32
CA ASP A 197 8.72 -2.61 1.69
C ASP A 197 8.51 -3.67 0.59
N PHE A 198 9.61 -4.10 0.01
CA PHE A 198 9.66 -5.02 -1.12
C PHE A 198 10.09 -6.43 -0.71
N ASN A 199 10.18 -6.70 0.58
CA ASN A 199 10.48 -8.02 1.11
C ASN A 199 9.29 -8.97 0.94
N ASP A 200 9.56 -10.18 0.46
CA ASP A 200 8.63 -11.31 0.39
C ASP A 200 8.17 -11.74 1.79
N ARG A 201 7.03 -11.19 2.21
CA ARG A 201 6.39 -11.47 3.48
C ARG A 201 5.06 -12.15 3.28
N GLU A 202 4.80 -13.11 4.17
CA GLU A 202 3.50 -13.75 4.22
C GLU A 202 2.38 -12.72 4.46
N PHE A 203 1.37 -12.76 3.60
CA PHE A 203 0.20 -11.90 3.70
C PHE A 203 -0.49 -12.10 5.07
N PRO A 204 -0.82 -11.03 5.83
CA PRO A 204 -1.20 -11.18 7.24
C PRO A 204 -2.50 -11.94 7.51
N VAL A 205 -3.32 -12.20 6.47
CA VAL A 205 -4.58 -12.94 6.59
C VAL A 205 -4.50 -14.24 5.78
N THR A 206 -4.34 -15.35 6.50
CA THR A 206 -4.26 -16.69 5.90
C THR A 206 -5.60 -17.14 5.31
N GLY A 207 -5.59 -18.12 4.39
CA GLY A 207 -6.82 -18.70 3.84
C GLY A 207 -7.72 -19.37 4.90
N SER A 208 -7.12 -19.93 5.96
CA SER A 208 -7.85 -20.54 7.08
C SER A 208 -8.52 -19.54 8.02
N SER A 209 -8.28 -18.24 7.84
CA SER A 209 -8.89 -17.17 8.67
C SER A 209 -10.41 -17.27 8.64
N ALA A 210 -11.03 -17.31 9.82
CA ALA A 210 -12.48 -17.26 9.96
C ALA A 210 -13.02 -15.88 9.56
N LEU A 211 -14.19 -15.86 8.94
CA LEU A 211 -14.89 -14.63 8.55
C LEU A 211 -15.85 -14.11 9.63
N ASP A 212 -15.95 -14.80 10.76
CA ASP A 212 -16.76 -14.32 11.89
C ASP A 212 -16.20 -12.98 12.39
N GLY A 213 -17.10 -11.99 12.56
CA GLY A 213 -16.75 -10.62 12.93
C GLY A 213 -16.31 -9.72 11.76
N TRP A 214 -16.19 -10.25 10.55
CA TRP A 214 -16.09 -9.44 9.34
C TRP A 214 -17.47 -9.14 8.78
N ARG A 215 -17.69 -7.88 8.40
CA ARG A 215 -18.79 -7.50 7.51
C ARG A 215 -18.35 -7.71 6.08
N LEU A 216 -19.20 -8.33 5.26
CA LEU A 216 -18.96 -8.55 3.85
C LEU A 216 -19.79 -7.56 3.02
N ASP A 217 -19.10 -6.81 2.17
CA ASP A 217 -19.65 -5.90 1.17
C ASP A 217 -19.08 -6.22 -0.22
N TRP A 218 -19.59 -5.57 -1.26
CA TRP A 218 -19.22 -5.81 -2.66
C TRP A 218 -18.94 -4.49 -3.37
N ARG A 219 -17.95 -4.52 -4.28
CA ARG A 219 -17.67 -3.37 -5.16
C ARG A 219 -18.71 -3.20 -6.26
N ASP A 220 -19.34 -4.31 -6.66
CA ASP A 220 -20.51 -4.35 -7.52
C ASP A 220 -21.68 -4.95 -6.75
N ASP A 221 -22.75 -4.17 -6.57
CA ASP A 221 -23.99 -4.59 -5.89
C ASP A 221 -24.65 -5.80 -6.57
N ASN A 222 -24.35 -6.05 -7.85
CA ASN A 222 -24.89 -7.15 -8.64
C ASN A 222 -23.88 -8.30 -8.85
N ASP A 223 -22.79 -8.33 -8.08
CA ASP A 223 -21.75 -9.34 -8.26
C ASP A 223 -22.32 -10.77 -8.19
N ALA A 224 -22.04 -11.57 -9.23
CA ALA A 224 -22.56 -12.92 -9.37
C ALA A 224 -22.17 -13.87 -8.21
N ALA A 225 -21.06 -13.60 -7.52
CA ALA A 225 -20.60 -14.37 -6.37
C ALA A 225 -21.37 -14.05 -5.07
N ALA A 226 -22.02 -12.88 -4.99
CA ALA A 226 -22.57 -12.34 -3.75
C ALA A 226 -23.54 -13.28 -3.03
N ARG A 227 -24.40 -13.98 -3.79
CA ARG A 227 -25.35 -14.93 -3.21
C ARG A 227 -24.66 -16.16 -2.61
N ALA A 228 -23.69 -16.73 -3.32
CA ALA A 228 -23.00 -17.95 -2.89
C ALA A 228 -22.03 -17.68 -1.71
N ALA A 229 -21.42 -16.49 -1.71
CA ALA A 229 -20.46 -16.05 -0.71
C ALA A 229 -21.03 -15.96 0.72
N LYS A 230 -22.36 -15.78 0.87
CA LYS A 230 -23.03 -15.77 2.19
C LYS A 230 -22.79 -17.04 3.02
N SER A 231 -22.45 -18.14 2.36
CA SER A 231 -22.15 -19.42 3.00
C SER A 231 -20.66 -19.60 3.35
N ALA A 232 -19.78 -18.72 2.88
CA ALA A 232 -18.35 -18.80 3.15
C ALA A 232 -18.07 -18.49 4.62
N LYS A 233 -17.32 -19.38 5.28
CA LYS A 233 -16.91 -19.24 6.69
C LYS A 233 -15.43 -18.92 6.84
N THR A 234 -14.64 -19.15 5.79
CA THR A 234 -13.21 -18.87 5.75
C THR A 234 -12.85 -18.04 4.52
N LEU A 235 -11.73 -17.34 4.59
CA LEU A 235 -11.22 -16.54 3.48
C LEU A 235 -10.96 -17.40 2.23
N GLU A 236 -10.37 -18.59 2.39
CA GLU A 236 -10.15 -19.52 1.27
C GLU A 236 -11.47 -19.92 0.60
N LYS A 237 -12.53 -20.16 1.38
CA LYS A 237 -13.83 -20.49 0.81
C LYS A 237 -14.43 -19.31 0.05
N LEU A 238 -14.27 -18.09 0.57
CA LEU A 238 -14.70 -16.87 -0.11
C LEU A 238 -13.97 -16.68 -1.44
N ARG A 239 -12.63 -16.78 -1.44
CA ARG A 239 -11.80 -16.73 -2.65
C ARG A 239 -12.24 -17.77 -3.69
N SER A 240 -12.48 -19.01 -3.24
CA SER A 240 -12.96 -20.08 -4.13
C SER A 240 -14.32 -19.77 -4.76
N VAL A 241 -15.23 -19.12 -4.03
CA VAL A 241 -16.54 -18.73 -4.58
C VAL A 241 -16.38 -17.61 -5.60
N ILE A 242 -15.56 -16.59 -5.29
CA ILE A 242 -15.29 -15.46 -6.19
C ILE A 242 -14.64 -15.96 -7.49
N GLY A 243 -13.59 -16.77 -7.41
CA GLY A 243 -12.87 -17.28 -8.58
C GLY A 243 -13.67 -18.24 -9.48
N GLN A 244 -14.83 -18.73 -9.01
CA GLN A 244 -15.75 -19.56 -9.81
C GLN A 244 -16.86 -18.74 -10.47
N ALA A 245 -17.11 -17.52 -10.00
CA ALA A 245 -18.14 -16.66 -10.55
C ALA A 245 -17.60 -15.88 -11.76
N PRO A 246 -18.40 -15.72 -12.83
CA PRO A 246 -17.99 -14.84 -13.92
C PRO A 246 -17.75 -13.43 -13.39
N ASP A 247 -16.83 -12.71 -14.03
CA ASP A 247 -16.66 -11.29 -13.76
C ASP A 247 -17.92 -10.55 -14.21
N SER A 248 -18.34 -9.59 -13.40
CA SER A 248 -19.35 -8.61 -13.80
C SER A 248 -18.72 -7.75 -14.89
N GLY A 249 -19.20 -7.89 -16.13
CA GLY A 249 -18.74 -7.09 -17.27
C GLY A 249 -19.16 -5.63 -17.19
#